data_AF-A0A382N5D9-F1
#
_entry.id   AF-A0A382N5D9-F1
#
_cell.length_a   1.000
_cell.length_b   1.000
_cell.length_c   1.000
_cell.angle_alpha   90.00
_cell.angle_beta   90.00
_cell.angle_gamma   90.00
#
_symmetry.space_group_name_H-M   'P 1'
#
loop_
_entity.id
_entity.type
_entity.pdbx_description
1 polymer ?
#
loop_
_entity_poly.entity_id
_entity_poly.type
_entity_poly.pdbx_seq_one_letter_code
_entity_poly.pdbx_strand_id
1 'polypeptide(L)'
;MASVKDLKNKFLLLFVLILFCNQSNELHASPWAIPGDLVLRHDIQLLVDSGVINIPITTWPLAWGDIAYNLSKTEKEMTTFELASFQRIKEALLEEEIGGISANTSLKFAKNPETITSFN
;
A
#
# COMPACT_ATOMS: atom_id res chain seq x y z
N MET A 1 42.97 -7.96 -37.81
CA MET A 1 41.62 -7.37 -37.81
C MET A 1 40.54 -8.27 -37.18
N ALA A 2 40.69 -9.61 -37.18
CA ALA A 2 39.71 -10.54 -36.59
C ALA A 2 39.55 -10.41 -35.06
N SER A 3 40.65 -10.26 -34.30
CA SER A 3 40.64 -10.20 -32.83
C SER A 3 39.83 -9.05 -32.22
N VAL A 4 39.73 -7.91 -32.91
CA VAL A 4 38.95 -6.74 -32.44
C VAL A 4 37.45 -6.97 -32.63
N LYS A 5 37.08 -7.74 -33.68
CA LYS A 5 35.69 -8.09 -34.00
C LYS A 5 35.12 -9.06 -32.97
N ASP A 6 35.92 -10.03 -32.52
CA ASP A 6 35.57 -10.94 -31.43
C ASP A 6 35.43 -10.25 -30.08
N LEU A 7 36.30 -9.27 -29.78
CA LEU A 7 36.21 -8.48 -28.54
C LEU A 7 34.91 -7.65 -28.51
N LYS A 8 34.55 -7.04 -29.65
CA LYS A 8 33.33 -6.25 -29.78
C LYS A 8 32.06 -7.12 -29.66
N ASN A 9 32.08 -8.34 -30.21
CA ASN A 9 30.98 -9.30 -30.09
C ASN A 9 30.80 -9.81 -28.65
N LYS A 10 31.90 -10.05 -27.93
CA LYS A 10 31.85 -10.40 -26.50
C LYS A 10 31.28 -9.27 -25.64
N PHE A 11 31.66 -8.02 -25.93
CA PHE A 11 31.10 -6.86 -25.24
C PHE A 11 29.61 -6.68 -25.53
N LEU A 12 29.19 -6.91 -26.78
CA LEU A 12 27.78 -6.87 -27.17
C LEU A 12 26.97 -7.99 -26.49
N LEU A 13 27.52 -9.19 -26.38
CA LEU A 13 26.90 -10.30 -25.64
C LEU A 13 26.77 -10.00 -24.15
N LEU A 14 27.80 -9.42 -23.52
CA LEU A 14 27.74 -9.00 -22.11
C LEU A 14 26.68 -7.91 -21.89
N PHE A 15 26.58 -6.94 -22.81
CA PHE A 15 25.58 -5.88 -22.74
C PHE A 15 24.15 -6.44 -22.83
N VAL A 16 23.90 -7.38 -23.76
CA VAL A 16 22.60 -8.05 -23.89
C VAL A 16 22.27 -8.90 -22.66
N LEU A 17 23.26 -9.60 -22.09
CA LEU A 17 23.08 -10.40 -20.89
C LEU A 17 22.69 -9.54 -19.68
N ILE A 18 23.34 -8.39 -19.50
CA ILE A 18 23.03 -7.45 -18.42
C ILE A 18 21.60 -6.91 -18.55
N LEU A 19 21.16 -6.57 -19.77
CA LEU A 19 19.78 -6.11 -19.99
C LEU A 19 18.74 -7.19 -19.67
N PHE A 20 19.04 -8.46 -19.96
CA PHE A 20 18.14 -9.57 -19.62
C PHE A 20 18.07 -9.86 -18.12
N CYS A 21 19.13 -9.57 -17.36
CA CYS A 21 19.17 -9.80 -15.91
C CYS A 21 18.38 -8.77 -15.08
N ASN A 22 17.92 -7.66 -15.66
CA ASN A 22 17.18 -6.61 -14.94
C ASN A 22 15.66 -6.80 -14.92
N GLN A 23 15.15 -8.01 -15.22
CA GLN A 23 13.73 -8.33 -15.04
C GLN A 23 13.45 -8.60 -13.55
N SER A 24 13.50 -7.56 -12.72
CA SER A 24 12.96 -7.62 -11.37
C SER A 24 11.45 -7.66 -11.47
N ASN A 25 10.84 -8.80 -11.16
CA ASN A 25 9.41 -8.85 -10.89
C ASN A 25 9.15 -7.91 -9.71
N GLU A 26 8.39 -6.85 -9.94
CA GLU A 26 7.91 -6.00 -8.85
C GLU A 26 7.02 -6.88 -7.97
N LEU A 27 7.59 -7.35 -6.85
CA LEU A 27 6.83 -7.92 -5.75
C LEU A 27 6.04 -6.77 -5.16
N HIS A 28 4.84 -6.55 -5.71
CA HIS A 28 3.92 -5.54 -5.23
C HIS A 28 3.50 -5.98 -3.83
N ALA A 29 4.02 -5.31 -2.80
CA ALA A 29 3.57 -5.52 -1.43
C ALA A 29 2.06 -5.23 -1.39
N SER A 30 1.29 -6.09 -0.72
CA SER A 30 -0.14 -5.81 -0.49
C SER A 30 -0.27 -4.45 0.19
N PRO A 31 -1.21 -3.59 -0.23
CA PRO A 31 -1.38 -2.29 0.38
C PRO A 31 -1.71 -2.46 1.88
N TRP A 32 -1.40 -1.43 2.67
CA TRP A 32 -1.52 -1.48 4.12
C TRP A 32 -2.49 -0.40 4.61
N ALA A 33 -3.40 -0.75 5.50
CA ALA A 33 -4.25 0.21 6.21
C ALA A 33 -3.41 0.99 7.23
N ILE A 34 -3.25 2.29 6.99
CA ILE A 34 -2.41 3.19 7.80
C ILE A 34 -3.19 3.67 9.03
N PRO A 35 -2.57 3.74 10.22
CA PRO A 35 -3.25 4.16 11.46
C PRO A 35 -3.77 5.61 11.48
N GLY A 36 -3.40 6.43 10.49
CA GLY A 36 -3.70 7.86 10.43
C GLY A 36 -5.14 8.19 10.07
N ASP A 37 -5.86 7.27 9.44
CA ASP A 37 -7.29 7.41 9.20
C ASP A 37 -8.08 6.89 10.43
N LEU A 38 -8.59 7.82 11.22
CA LEU A 38 -9.37 7.53 12.42
C LEU A 38 -10.72 6.88 12.09
N VAL A 39 -11.33 7.23 10.94
CA VAL A 39 -12.61 6.67 10.53
C VAL A 39 -12.41 5.21 10.13
N LEU A 40 -11.42 4.94 9.29
CA LEU A 40 -11.07 3.57 8.89
C LEU A 40 -10.73 2.70 10.10
N ARG A 41 -9.91 3.22 11.03
CA ARG A 41 -9.58 2.52 12.28
C ARG A 41 -10.84 2.20 13.09
N HIS A 42 -11.73 3.17 13.26
CA HIS A 42 -12.96 2.97 14.01
C HIS A 42 -13.87 1.91 13.37
N ASP A 43 -14.01 1.95 12.04
CA ASP A 43 -14.81 0.98 11.31
C ASP A 43 -14.25 -0.44 11.44
N ILE A 44 -12.92 -0.59 11.34
CA ILE A 44 -12.26 -1.89 11.53
C ILE A 44 -12.47 -2.39 12.97
N GLN A 45 -12.30 -1.52 13.97
CA GLN A 45 -12.54 -1.88 15.37
C GLN A 45 -13.99 -2.34 15.58
N LEU A 46 -14.96 -1.60 15.04
CA LEU A 46 -16.38 -1.93 15.15
C LEU A 46 -16.68 -3.31 14.55
N LEU A 47 -16.15 -3.60 13.36
CA LEU A 47 -16.37 -4.89 12.70
C LEU A 47 -15.66 -6.05 13.40
N VAL A 48 -14.52 -5.81 14.05
CA VAL A 48 -13.85 -6.83 14.87
C VAL A 48 -14.62 -7.08 16.16
N ASP A 49 -15.04 -6.03 16.86
CA ASP A 49 -15.79 -6.14 18.11
C ASP A 49 -17.17 -6.79 17.90
N SER A 50 -17.79 -6.58 16.73
CA SER A 50 -19.06 -7.21 16.37
C SER A 50 -18.90 -8.65 15.86
N GLY A 51 -17.66 -9.11 15.69
CA GLY A 51 -17.32 -10.44 15.17
C GLY A 51 -17.66 -10.62 13.69
N VAL A 52 -17.62 -9.55 12.88
CA VAL A 52 -17.69 -9.59 11.41
C VAL A 52 -16.31 -9.87 10.80
N ILE A 53 -15.25 -9.34 11.41
CA ILE A 53 -13.86 -9.59 11.04
C ILE A 53 -13.17 -10.29 12.20
N ASN A 54 -12.38 -11.33 11.92
CA ASN A 54 -11.62 -12.04 12.94
C ASN A 54 -10.11 -11.93 12.69
N ILE A 55 -9.54 -10.77 13.05
CA ILE A 55 -8.10 -10.50 12.95
C ILE A 55 -7.60 -9.79 14.22
N PRO A 56 -6.32 -9.95 14.59
CA PRO A 56 -5.73 -9.15 15.65
C PRO A 56 -5.52 -7.69 15.20
N ILE A 57 -6.05 -6.73 15.95
CA ILE A 57 -5.96 -5.28 15.63
C ILE A 57 -5.08 -4.48 16.61
N THR A 58 -4.30 -5.19 17.43
CA THR A 58 -3.41 -4.59 18.44
C THR A 58 -2.17 -3.95 17.83
N THR A 59 -1.85 -4.26 16.56
CA THR A 59 -0.65 -3.78 15.86
C THR A 59 -1.04 -3.13 14.55
N TRP A 60 -0.40 -2.00 14.23
CA TRP A 60 -0.60 -1.26 13.00
C TRP A 60 0.75 -1.07 12.30
N PRO A 61 0.78 -1.01 10.95
CA PRO A 61 -0.35 -1.05 10.02
C PRO A 61 -0.94 -2.46 9.82
N LEU A 62 -2.18 -2.54 9.32
CA LEU A 62 -2.86 -3.81 9.01
C LEU A 62 -2.78 -4.11 7.51
N ALA A 63 -2.57 -5.37 7.13
CA ALA A 63 -2.60 -5.75 5.73
C ALA A 63 -4.05 -5.76 5.22
N TRP A 64 -4.31 -5.14 4.07
CA TRP A 64 -5.65 -5.15 3.47
C TRP A 64 -6.15 -6.55 3.14
N GLY A 65 -5.25 -7.46 2.76
CA GLY A 65 -5.57 -8.87 2.55
C GLY A 65 -6.16 -9.53 3.81
N ASP A 66 -5.61 -9.25 4.99
CA ASP A 66 -6.14 -9.82 6.22
C ASP A 66 -7.57 -9.34 6.50
N ILE A 67 -7.86 -8.05 6.24
CA ILE A 67 -9.19 -7.47 6.39
C ILE A 67 -10.17 -8.09 5.38
N ALA A 68 -9.75 -8.25 4.12
CA ALA A 68 -10.60 -8.73 3.04
C ALA A 68 -10.92 -10.24 3.14
N TYR A 69 -9.97 -11.06 3.60
CA TYR A 69 -10.11 -12.51 3.60
C TYR A 69 -10.62 -13.11 4.92
N ASN A 70 -10.58 -12.38 6.03
CA ASN A 70 -10.99 -12.89 7.35
C ASN A 70 -12.39 -12.40 7.78
N LEU A 71 -13.36 -12.46 6.86
CA LEU A 71 -14.76 -12.20 7.14
C LEU A 71 -15.46 -13.45 7.68
N SER A 72 -16.08 -13.32 8.85
CA SER A 72 -16.86 -14.37 9.52
C SER A 72 -18.35 -14.29 9.24
N LYS A 73 -18.84 -13.14 8.77
CA LYS A 73 -20.25 -12.92 8.38
C LYS A 73 -20.34 -12.51 6.92
N THR A 74 -21.39 -12.94 6.25
CA THR A 74 -21.75 -12.45 4.91
C THR A 74 -22.49 -11.12 5.01
N GLU A 75 -22.48 -10.31 3.95
CA GLU A 75 -23.19 -9.00 3.92
C GLU A 75 -24.68 -9.10 4.30
N LYS A 76 -25.32 -10.25 4.09
CA LYS A 76 -26.73 -10.50 4.44
C LYS A 76 -26.96 -10.71 5.94
N GLU A 77 -25.93 -11.13 6.67
CA GLU A 77 -25.98 -11.40 8.11
C GLU A 77 -25.58 -10.16 8.92
N MET A 78 -25.08 -9.11 8.25
CA MET A 78 -24.66 -7.87 8.86
C MET A 78 -25.87 -6.99 9.21
N THR A 79 -25.83 -6.36 10.38
CA THR A 79 -26.71 -5.26 10.74
C THR A 79 -26.45 -4.04 9.85
N THR A 80 -27.38 -3.08 9.83
CA THR A 80 -27.23 -1.85 9.05
C THR A 80 -25.96 -1.06 9.41
N PHE A 81 -25.55 -1.08 10.68
CA PHE A 81 -24.34 -0.37 11.14
C PHE A 81 -23.05 -1.08 10.71
N GLU A 82 -23.02 -2.42 10.80
CA GLU A 82 -21.90 -3.22 10.31
C GLU A 82 -21.76 -3.07 8.80
N LEU A 83 -22.86 -3.16 8.06
CA LEU A 83 -22.85 -3.04 6.60
C LEU A 83 -22.34 -1.65 6.16
N ALA A 84 -22.78 -0.57 6.81
CA ALA A 84 -22.30 0.77 6.50
C ALA A 84 -20.79 0.93 6.75
N SER A 85 -20.26 0.32 7.81
CA SER A 85 -18.83 0.36 8.14
C SER A 85 -18.03 -0.50 7.16
N PHE A 86 -18.55 -1.68 6.83
CA PHE A 86 -17.99 -2.57 5.83
C PHE A 86 -17.93 -1.92 4.43
N GLN A 87 -18.96 -1.17 4.04
CA GLN A 87 -18.98 -0.43 2.77
C GLN A 87 -17.87 0.62 2.71
N ARG A 88 -17.66 1.41 3.76
CA ARG A 88 -16.57 2.41 3.81
C ARG A 88 -15.19 1.76 3.71
N ILE A 89 -14.99 0.64 4.40
CA ILE A 89 -13.74 -0.15 4.31
C ILE A 89 -13.53 -0.68 2.89
N LYS A 90 -14.59 -1.18 2.26
CA LYS A 90 -14.55 -1.69 0.88
C LYS A 90 -14.23 -0.59 -0.12
N GLU A 91 -14.78 0.61 0.07
CA GLU A 91 -14.45 1.79 -0.75
C GLU A 91 -12.97 2.17 -0.57
N ALA A 92 -12.47 2.27 0.66
CA ALA A 92 -11.06 2.56 0.94
C ALA A 92 -10.11 1.50 0.35
N LEU A 93 -10.48 0.22 0.42
CA LEU A 93 -9.71 -0.87 -0.20
C LEU A 93 -9.61 -0.71 -1.72
N LEU A 94 -10.73 -0.38 -2.37
CA LEU A 94 -10.76 -0.16 -3.82
C LEU A 94 -9.90 1.04 -4.21
N GLU A 95 -9.93 2.14 -3.46
CA GLU A 95 -9.08 3.30 -3.72
C GLU A 95 -7.57 2.96 -3.64
N GLU A 96 -7.19 2.12 -2.69
CA GLU A 96 -5.81 1.63 -2.52
C GLU A 96 -5.40 0.62 -3.61
N GLU A 97 -6.26 -0.32 -3.99
CA GLU A 97 -6.00 -1.29 -5.07
C GLU A 97 -5.87 -0.63 -6.44
N ILE A 98 -6.68 0.40 -6.70
CA ILE A 98 -6.63 1.15 -7.97
C ILE A 98 -5.30 1.93 -8.10
N GLY A 99 -4.50 2.01 -7.03
CA GLY A 99 -3.21 2.68 -7.05
C GLY A 99 -3.44 4.15 -7.32
N GLY A 100 -4.23 4.80 -6.46
CA GLY A 100 -4.43 6.24 -6.53
C GLY A 100 -3.06 6.92 -6.68
N ILE A 101 -2.90 7.69 -7.76
CA ILE A 101 -1.77 8.60 -7.91
C ILE A 101 -1.94 9.70 -6.86
N SER A 102 -1.71 9.36 -5.59
CA SER A 102 -1.68 10.32 -4.50
C SER A 102 -0.31 10.96 -4.53
N ALA A 103 -0.14 11.90 -5.47
CA ALA A 103 0.94 12.85 -5.42
C ALA A 103 0.67 13.78 -4.22
N ASN A 104 1.19 13.41 -3.07
CA ASN A 104 1.23 14.23 -1.86
C ASN A 104 2.19 15.42 -2.09
N THR A 105 1.99 16.22 -3.13
CA THR A 105 2.76 17.45 -3.35
C THR A 105 2.16 18.51 -2.44
N SER A 106 2.52 18.46 -1.15
CA SER A 106 2.20 19.57 -0.25
C SER A 106 3.07 20.76 -0.66
N LEU A 107 2.58 21.61 -1.56
CA LEU A 107 3.22 22.88 -1.86
C LEU A 107 3.04 23.82 -0.67
N LYS A 108 3.96 23.73 0.30
CA LYS A 108 4.00 24.64 1.44
C LYS A 108 4.60 25.98 1.00
N PHE A 109 3.76 26.91 0.55
CA PHE A 109 4.17 28.30 0.32
C PHE A 109 4.17 29.06 1.64
N ALA A 110 5.32 29.14 2.31
CA ALA A 110 5.49 29.96 3.50
C ALA A 110 6.03 31.36 3.13
N LYS A 111 5.28 32.42 3.44
CA LYS A 111 5.71 33.82 3.29
C LYS A 111 6.73 34.25 4.35
N ASN A 112 6.75 33.58 5.51
CA ASN A 112 7.74 33.75 6.59
C ASN A 112 8.04 32.36 7.18
N PRO A 113 9.20 31.73 6.89
CA PRO A 113 9.56 30.48 7.52
C PRO A 113 9.85 30.71 9.02
N GLU A 114 9.15 29.99 9.91
CA GLU A 114 9.49 30.01 11.34
C GLU A 114 10.90 29.45 11.53
N THR A 115 11.77 30.26 12.14
CA THR A 115 13.16 29.91 12.39
C THR A 115 13.21 29.12 13.70
N ILE A 116 13.26 27.79 13.62
CA ILE A 116 13.50 26.95 14.80
C ILE A 116 14.99 27.08 15.14
N THR A 117 15.31 27.84 16.19
CA THR A 117 16.71 28.18 16.55
C THR A 117 17.36 27.20 17.51
N SER A 118 16.64 26.20 18.04
CA SER A 118 17.26 25.08 18.75
C SER A 118 16.26 23.93 18.96
N PHE A 119 16.80 22.72 19.09
CA PHE A 119 16.09 21.56 19.61
C PHE A 119 16.66 21.30 21.01
N ASN A 120 15.78 21.13 22.00
CA ASN A 120 16.14 20.77 23.37
C ASN A 120 16.20 19.25 23.53
#